data_AF-A0A1F8F9E1-F1
#
_entry.id   AF-A0A1F8F9E1-F1
#
_cell.length_a   1.000
_cell.length_b   1.000
_cell.length_c   1.000
_cell.angle_alpha   90.00
_cell.angle_beta   90.00
_cell.angle_gamma   90.00
#
_symmetry.space_group_name_H-M   'P 1'
#
loop_
_entity.id
_entity.type
_entity.pdbx_description
1 polymer ?
#
loop_
_entity_poly.entity_id
_entity_poly.type
_entity_poly.pdbx_seq_one_letter_code
_entity_poly.pdbx_strand_id
1 'polypeptide(L)'
;MINQDLLNYIQQTRKQGQTDAQIQQTLLQQGWNISDISQALTSTVLPPPAVYNGQPLVRKSSALTVAVVTLVIIVILLIVGGAIRNYKIKKSIEKLFGQTSNQNLPSDY
;
A
#
# COMPACT_ATOMS: atom_id res chain seq x y z
N MET A 1 -2.49 33.71 -11.73
CA MET A 1 -3.41 32.73 -12.35
C MET A 1 -3.51 31.58 -11.37
N ILE A 2 -4.70 31.22 -10.88
CA ILE A 2 -4.81 30.16 -9.88
C ILE A 2 -4.47 28.81 -10.53
N ASN A 3 -3.58 28.06 -9.91
CA ASN A 3 -3.17 26.75 -10.39
C ASN A 3 -4.32 25.74 -10.20
N GLN A 4 -4.75 25.10 -11.30
CA GLN A 4 -5.84 24.14 -11.31
C GLN A 4 -5.50 22.87 -10.52
N ASP A 5 -4.25 22.43 -10.52
CA ASP A 5 -3.80 21.26 -9.75
C ASP A 5 -3.92 21.51 -8.25
N LEU A 6 -3.59 22.74 -7.82
CA LEU A 6 -3.71 23.17 -6.43
C LEU A 6 -5.18 23.18 -5.97
N LEU A 7 -6.08 23.69 -6.82
CA LEU A 7 -7.53 23.67 -6.54
C LEU A 7 -8.09 22.24 -6.46
N ASN A 8 -7.71 21.37 -7.41
CA ASN A 8 -8.14 19.98 -7.44
C ASN A 8 -7.69 19.23 -6.18
N TYR A 9 -6.44 19.44 -5.77
CA TYR A 9 -5.90 18.86 -4.54
C TYR A 9 -6.70 19.31 -3.32
N ILE A 10 -6.88 20.63 -3.14
CA ILE A 10 -7.63 21.20 -2.00
C ILE A 10 -9.05 20.65 -1.93
N GLN A 11 -9.75 20.56 -3.08
CA GLN A 11 -11.09 19.99 -3.14
C GLN A 11 -11.10 18.51 -2.73
N GLN A 12 -10.14 17.73 -3.21
CA GLN A 12 -10.05 16.30 -2.91
C GLN A 12 -9.74 16.06 -1.43
N THR A 13 -8.81 16.80 -0.82
CA THR A 13 -8.46 16.66 0.60
C THR A 13 -9.57 17.13 1.53
N ARG A 14 -10.32 18.18 1.16
CA ARG A 14 -11.53 18.58 1.91
C ARG A 14 -12.64 17.53 1.85
N LYS A 15 -12.86 16.89 0.69
CA LYS A 15 -13.80 15.76 0.58
C LYS A 15 -13.40 14.56 1.47
N GLN A 16 -12.13 14.44 1.81
CA GLN A 16 -11.62 13.44 2.74
C GLN A 16 -11.74 13.86 4.21
N GLY A 17 -12.23 15.08 4.49
CA GLY A 17 -12.43 15.60 5.85
C GLY A 17 -11.19 16.28 6.45
N GLN A 18 -10.15 16.57 5.65
CA GLN A 18 -9.02 17.37 6.15
C GLN A 18 -9.43 18.83 6.32
N THR A 19 -8.90 19.47 7.36
CA THR A 19 -9.13 20.89 7.62
C THR A 19 -8.20 21.77 6.80
N ASP A 20 -8.59 23.01 6.56
CA ASP A 20 -7.78 23.97 5.80
C ASP A 20 -6.39 24.17 6.39
N ALA A 21 -6.27 24.14 7.71
CA ALA A 21 -4.98 24.22 8.41
C ALA A 21 -4.06 23.02 8.08
N GLN A 22 -4.62 21.80 8.02
CA GLN A 22 -3.88 20.60 7.64
C GLN A 22 -3.45 20.63 6.17
N ILE A 23 -4.35 21.09 5.29
CA ILE A 23 -4.10 21.22 3.86
C ILE A 23 -3.02 22.27 3.61
N GLN A 24 -3.10 23.43 4.26
CA GLN A 24 -2.11 24.50 4.19
C GLN A 24 -0.73 24.00 4.63
N GLN A 25 -0.65 23.32 5.78
CA GLN A 25 0.62 22.80 6.31
C GLN A 25 1.24 21.78 5.34
N THR A 26 0.43 20.91 4.75
CA THR A 26 0.90 19.89 3.80
C THR A 26 1.42 20.54 2.51
N LEU A 27 0.72 21.54 1.99
CA LEU A 27 1.12 22.26 0.78
C LEU A 27 2.41 23.09 1.00
N LEU A 28 2.56 23.70 2.18
CA LEU A 28 3.80 24.40 2.55
C LEU A 28 4.99 23.44 2.60
N GLN A 29 4.82 22.23 3.14
CA GLN A 29 5.87 21.20 3.16
C GLN A 29 6.26 20.70 1.76
N GLN A 30 5.30 20.73 0.82
CA GLN A 30 5.54 20.42 -0.59
C GLN A 30 6.20 21.57 -1.38
N GLY A 31 6.46 22.71 -0.73
CA GLY A 31 7.13 23.86 -1.33
C GLY A 31 6.19 24.82 -2.07
N TRP A 32 4.87 24.72 -1.89
CA TRP A 32 3.93 25.67 -2.47
C TRP A 32 4.02 27.04 -1.80
N ASN A 33 3.82 28.10 -2.58
CA ASN A 33 3.83 29.46 -2.07
C ASN A 33 2.59 29.74 -1.21
N ILE A 34 2.80 30.39 -0.07
CA ILE A 34 1.73 30.74 0.87
C ILE A 34 0.67 31.67 0.25
N SER A 35 1.06 32.55 -0.67
CA SER A 35 0.12 33.40 -1.41
C SER A 35 -0.84 32.58 -2.26
N ASP A 36 -0.33 31.56 -2.93
CA ASP A 36 -1.10 30.73 -3.85
C ASP A 36 -2.03 29.79 -3.08
N ILE A 37 -1.53 29.23 -1.98
CA ILE A 37 -2.32 28.39 -1.06
C ILE A 37 -3.50 29.18 -0.50
N SER A 38 -3.25 30.38 0.03
CA SER A 38 -4.30 31.20 0.65
C SER A 38 -5.38 31.62 -0.36
N GLN A 39 -4.98 32.01 -1.58
CA GLN A 39 -5.91 32.31 -2.68
C GLN A 39 -6.71 31.07 -3.10
N ALA A 40 -6.08 29.90 -3.17
CA ALA A 40 -6.76 28.67 -3.57
C ALA A 40 -7.73 28.13 -2.50
N LEU A 41 -7.38 28.26 -1.22
CA LEU A 41 -8.24 27.88 -0.09
C LEU A 41 -9.50 28.73 0.00
N THR A 42 -9.39 30.03 -0.26
CA THR A 42 -10.53 30.98 -0.29
C THR A 42 -11.37 30.82 -1.55
N SER A 43 -10.75 30.54 -2.69
CA SER A 43 -11.46 30.35 -3.97
C SER A 43 -12.24 29.04 -4.02
N THR A 44 -11.78 28.05 -3.27
CA THR A 44 -12.51 26.80 -3.11
C THR A 44 -13.60 27.02 -2.06
N VAL A 45 -14.74 27.59 -2.42
CA VAL A 45 -15.91 27.49 -1.53
C VAL A 45 -16.41 26.07 -1.69
N LEU A 46 -16.36 25.26 -0.62
CA LEU A 46 -17.04 23.96 -0.64
C LEU A 46 -18.49 24.25 -1.02
N PRO A 47 -19.09 23.54 -2.00
CA PRO A 47 -20.53 23.54 -2.11
C PRO A 47 -21.07 23.25 -0.71
N PRO A 48 -22.09 23.99 -0.22
CA PRO A 48 -22.66 23.73 1.09
C PRO A 48 -22.85 22.23 1.23
N PRO A 49 -22.46 21.63 2.38
CA PRO A 49 -22.51 20.19 2.55
C PRO A 49 -23.89 19.79 2.07
N ALA A 50 -23.94 18.98 1.00
CA ALA A 50 -25.20 18.56 0.41
C ALA A 50 -26.04 18.10 1.59
N VAL A 51 -27.11 18.86 1.89
CA VAL A 51 -28.00 18.53 3.00
C VAL A 51 -28.48 17.14 2.67
N TYR A 52 -27.87 16.16 3.33
CA TYR A 52 -28.06 14.77 3.02
C TYR A 52 -29.43 14.46 3.59
N ASN A 53 -30.46 14.69 2.78
CA ASN A 53 -31.85 14.44 3.10
C ASN A 53 -32.03 12.96 3.42
N GLY A 54 -31.74 12.57 4.66
CA GLY A 54 -32.13 11.30 5.29
C GLY A 54 -31.73 10.00 4.59
N GLN A 55 -31.03 10.03 3.47
CA GLN A 55 -30.52 8.82 2.85
C GLN A 55 -29.35 8.32 3.72
N PRO A 56 -29.11 7.02 3.84
CA PRO A 56 -27.86 6.54 4.40
C PRO A 56 -26.75 6.84 3.39
N LEU A 57 -25.69 7.51 3.83
CA LEU A 57 -24.43 7.57 3.09
C LEU A 57 -23.98 6.11 2.95
N VAL A 58 -24.33 5.48 1.84
CA VAL A 58 -23.79 4.17 1.49
C VAL A 58 -22.34 4.42 1.19
N ARG A 59 -21.53 4.41 2.26
CA ARG A 59 -20.08 4.35 2.20
C ARG A 59 -19.81 3.12 1.34
N LYS A 60 -19.53 3.34 0.07
CA LYS A 60 -19.11 2.28 -0.85
C LYS A 60 -17.77 1.80 -0.31
N SER A 61 -17.84 0.87 0.64
CA SER A 61 -16.68 0.27 1.26
C SER A 61 -15.92 -0.40 0.14
N SER A 62 -14.67 0.01 -0.05
CA SER A 62 -13.72 -0.63 -0.96
C SER A 62 -13.29 -2.00 -0.43
N ALA A 63 -14.20 -2.74 0.22
CA ALA A 63 -14.00 -4.10 0.69
C ALA A 63 -13.55 -5.02 -0.46
N LEU A 64 -13.96 -4.69 -1.70
CA LEU A 64 -13.57 -5.41 -2.90
C LEU A 64 -12.09 -5.19 -3.28
N THR A 65 -11.54 -3.98 -3.05
CA THR A 65 -10.11 -3.70 -3.29
C THR A 65 -9.22 -4.37 -2.24
N VAL A 66 -9.65 -4.38 -0.97
CA VAL A 66 -8.92 -5.03 0.12
C VAL A 66 -8.89 -6.55 -0.06
N ALA A 67 -9.98 -7.16 -0.54
CA ALA A 67 -10.04 -8.60 -0.81
C ALA A 67 -9.05 -9.05 -1.90
N VAL A 68 -8.91 -8.27 -2.99
CA VAL A 68 -8.00 -8.60 -4.10
C VAL A 68 -6.54 -8.47 -3.67
N VAL A 69 -6.17 -7.41 -2.95
CA VAL A 69 -4.78 -7.22 -2.47
C VAL A 69 -4.40 -8.31 -1.46
N THR A 70 -5.33 -8.70 -0.58
CA THR A 70 -5.09 -9.77 0.40
C THR A 70 -4.89 -11.12 -0.29
N LEU A 71 -5.67 -11.42 -1.34
CA LEU A 71 -5.52 -12.65 -2.12
C LEU A 71 -4.16 -12.72 -2.82
N VAL A 72 -3.70 -11.62 -3.43
CA VAL A 72 -2.39 -11.55 -4.09
C VAL A 72 -1.24 -11.78 -3.10
N ILE A 73 -1.31 -11.19 -1.90
CA ILE A 73 -0.29 -11.39 -0.85
C ILE A 73 -0.24 -12.86 -0.39
N ILE A 74 -1.41 -13.50 -0.21
CA ILE A 74 -1.48 -14.92 0.16
C ILE A 74 -0.85 -15.80 -0.93
N VAL A 75 -1.14 -15.52 -2.20
CA VAL A 75 -0.54 -16.27 -3.34
C VAL A 75 0.98 -16.09 -3.37
N ILE A 76 1.48 -14.87 -3.18
CA ILE A 76 2.93 -14.61 -3.12
C ILE A 76 3.57 -15.37 -1.94
N LEU A 77 2.95 -15.36 -0.76
CA LEU A 77 3.43 -16.10 0.41
C LEU A 77 3.43 -17.63 0.19
N LEU A 78 2.45 -18.17 -0.54
CA LEU A 78 2.42 -19.59 -0.89
C LEU A 78 3.51 -19.95 -1.92
N ILE A 79 3.79 -19.09 -2.89
CA ILE A 79 4.87 -19.30 -3.86
C ILE A 79 6.23 -19.24 -3.16
N VAL A 80 6.47 -18.23 -2.32
CA VAL A 80 7.74 -18.09 -1.58
C VAL A 80 7.89 -19.19 -0.52
N GLY A 81 6.84 -19.48 0.26
CA GLY A 81 6.84 -20.56 1.25
C GLY A 81 6.98 -21.95 0.62
N GLY A 82 6.34 -22.18 -0.53
CA GLY A 82 6.48 -23.39 -1.34
C GLY A 82 7.89 -23.55 -1.91
N ALA A 83 8.50 -22.47 -2.41
CA ALA A 83 9.88 -22.47 -2.87
C ALA A 83 10.88 -22.78 -1.75
N ILE A 84 10.69 -22.22 -0.54
CA ILE A 84 11.54 -22.49 0.62
C ILE A 84 11.46 -23.97 1.06
N ARG A 85 10.27 -24.57 1.07
CA ARG A 85 10.13 -26.02 1.33
C ARG A 85 10.85 -26.86 0.28
N ASN A 86 10.71 -26.52 -1.01
CA ASN A 86 11.37 -27.25 -2.09
C ASN A 86 12.92 -27.16 -2.00
N TYR A 87 13.45 -26.00 -1.60
CA TYR A 87 14.90 -25.82 -1.38
C TYR A 87 15.44 -26.62 -0.17
N LYS A 88 14.69 -26.71 0.93
CA LYS A 88 15.11 -27.52 2.09
C LYS A 88 15.11 -29.02 1.80
N ILE A 89 14.17 -29.52 1.00
CA ILE A 89 14.10 -30.95 0.65
C ILE A 89 15.33 -31.38 -0.17
N LYS A 90 15.76 -30.58 -1.16
CA LYS A 90 16.98 -30.90 -1.93
C LYS A 90 18.24 -30.95 -1.07
N LYS A 91 18.41 -30.00 -0.14
CA LYS A 91 19.58 -29.94 0.75
C LYS A 91 19.65 -31.09 1.75
N SER A 92 18.50 -31.65 2.16
CA SER A 92 18.46 -32.83 3.03
C SER A 92 18.80 -34.12 2.28
N ILE A 93 18.45 -34.23 1.00
CA ILE A 93 18.75 -35.41 0.17
C ILE A 93 20.25 -35.50 -0.12
N GLU A 94 20.93 -34.40 -0.45
CA GLU A 94 22.40 -34.41 -0.67
C GLU A 94 23.20 -34.82 0.58
N LYS A 95 22.73 -34.44 1.78
CA LYS A 95 23.38 -34.85 3.03
C LYS A 95 23.20 -36.33 3.36
N LEU A 96 22.09 -36.94 2.91
CA LEU A 96 21.82 -38.36 3.11
C LEU A 96 22.56 -39.24 2.09
N PHE A 97 22.72 -38.77 0.85
CA PHE A 97 23.45 -39.51 -0.21
C PHE A 97 24.96 -39.21 -0.24
N GLY A 98 25.42 -38.09 0.32
CA GLY A 98 26.85 -37.77 0.44
C GLY A 98 27.56 -38.47 1.61
N GLN A 99 26.82 -39.11 2.52
CA GLN A 99 27.37 -39.81 3.68
C GLN A 99 27.57 -41.32 3.44
N THR A 100 26.99 -41.89 2.38
CA THR A 100 27.14 -43.32 2.02
C THR A 100 28.34 -43.61 1.12
N SER A 101 29.06 -42.60 0.63
CA SER A 101 30.23 -42.79 -0.25
C SER A 101 31.58 -42.90 0.48
N ASN A 102 31.59 -42.94 1.81
CA ASN A 102 32.84 -42.96 2.60
C ASN A 102 32.81 -44.02 3.71
N GLN A 103 32.35 -45.23 3.39
CA GLN A 103 32.73 -46.41 4.17
C GLN A 103 33.95 -47.04 3.50
N ASN A 104 35.12 -46.66 4.01
CA ASN A 104 36.39 -47.35 3.79
C ASN A 104 36.18 -48.84 4.09
N LEU A 105 36.32 -49.70 3.07
CA LEU A 105 36.53 -51.12 3.29
C LEU A 105 37.91 -51.28 3.95
N PRO A 106 38.04 -52.03 5.06
CA PRO A 106 39.34 -52.44 5.56
C PRO A 106 39.96 -53.39 4.53
N SER A 107 41.08 -52.99 3.95
CA SER A 107 41.95 -53.87 3.18
C SER A 107 42.86 -54.61 4.15
N ASP A 108 42.33 -55.62 4.83
CA ASP A 108 43.15 -56.54 5.60
C ASP A 108 43.87 -57.50 4.62
N TYR A 109 45.20 -57.36 4.60
CA TYR A 109 46.18 -58.31 4.06
C TYR A 109 46.57 -59.30 5.16
#